data_AF-A0A1S2GX46-F1
#
_entry.id   AF-A0A1S2GX46-F1
#
_cell.length_a   1.000
_cell.length_b   1.000
_cell.length_c   1.000
_cell.angle_alpha   90.00
_cell.angle_beta   90.00
_cell.angle_gamma   90.00
#
_symmetry.space_group_name_H-M   'P 1'
#
loop_
_entity.id
_entity.type
_entity.pdbx_description
1 polymer ?
#
loop_
_entity_poly.entity_id
_entity_poly.type
_entity_poly.pdbx_seq_one_letter_code
_entity_poly.pdbx_strand_id
1 'polypeptide(L)'
;MGRAEEISWLPLSAESPEVLDVPPAIARAAKEAYSSRSVGNQMAAVLMARTVVEATAKAKGIEGKTLAAKINGMREADLIRPDIAELAHEVRFAGNEMAHGDIDVPIDETDAEEILALMAEVLSEVFQGPARVARVKAKRQSR
;
A
#
# COMPACT_ATOMS: atom_id res chain seq x y z
N MET A 1 32.53 16.02 -29.05
CA MET A 1 32.47 14.60 -28.62
C MET A 1 31.16 14.39 -27.87
N GLY A 2 30.08 14.05 -28.59
CA GLY A 2 28.77 13.79 -27.95
C GLY A 2 28.76 12.38 -27.39
N ARG A 3 28.46 12.21 -26.10
CA ARG A 3 28.20 10.88 -25.53
C ARG A 3 26.96 10.33 -26.26
N ALA A 4 27.11 9.16 -26.88
CA ALA A 4 25.97 8.41 -27.36
C ALA A 4 25.07 8.11 -26.15
N GLU A 5 23.78 8.43 -26.25
CA GLU A 5 22.78 8.00 -25.28
C GLU A 5 22.83 6.47 -25.17
N GLU A 6 22.92 5.96 -23.95
CA GLU A 6 22.84 4.54 -23.65
C GLU A 6 21.43 4.06 -24.03
N ILE A 7 21.33 3.35 -25.16
CA ILE A 7 20.08 2.73 -25.60
C ILE A 7 19.77 1.59 -24.63
N SER A 8 18.72 1.71 -23.82
CA SER A 8 18.20 0.61 -22.99
C SER A 8 17.13 -0.16 -23.76
N TRP A 9 17.18 -1.50 -23.69
CA TRP A 9 16.28 -2.41 -24.39
C TRP A 9 15.48 -3.24 -23.37
N LEU A 10 14.17 -3.37 -23.57
CA LEU A 10 13.18 -3.87 -22.60
C LEU A 10 12.52 -5.19 -23.06
N PRO A 11 11.88 -6.00 -22.18
CA PRO A 11 11.07 -5.61 -21.02
C PRO A 11 11.85 -5.32 -19.73
N LEU A 12 11.47 -4.25 -18.99
CA LEU A 12 11.86 -4.10 -17.59
C LEU A 12 11.21 -5.24 -16.80
N SER A 13 12.01 -5.94 -16.00
CA SER A 13 11.48 -6.92 -15.06
C SER A 13 10.94 -6.16 -13.85
N ALA A 14 9.61 -6.11 -13.71
CA ALA A 14 9.01 -5.48 -12.55
C ALA A 14 9.34 -6.28 -11.28
N GLU A 15 9.64 -5.56 -10.21
CA GLU A 15 10.04 -6.12 -8.92
C GLU A 15 9.00 -5.81 -7.85
N SER A 16 8.75 -6.78 -6.97
CA SER A 16 7.90 -6.59 -5.80
C SER A 16 8.39 -7.46 -4.64
N PRO A 17 8.34 -6.97 -3.40
CA PRO A 17 8.59 -7.81 -2.24
C PRO A 17 7.50 -8.87 -2.08
N GLU A 18 7.80 -9.91 -1.29
CA GLU A 18 6.78 -10.83 -0.84
C GLU A 18 5.85 -10.17 0.18
N VAL A 19 4.54 -10.20 -0.10
CA VAL A 19 3.50 -9.64 0.76
C VAL A 19 2.81 -10.78 1.51
N LEU A 20 3.51 -11.29 2.53
CA LEU A 20 3.06 -12.42 3.34
C LEU A 20 2.02 -12.02 4.38
N ASP A 21 1.31 -13.02 4.92
CA ASP A 21 0.33 -12.88 6.00
C ASP A 21 -0.84 -11.92 5.70
N VAL A 22 -1.08 -11.62 4.43
CA VAL A 22 -2.17 -10.75 3.94
C VAL A 22 -3.13 -11.57 3.07
N PRO A 23 -4.45 -11.29 3.07
CA PRO A 23 -5.39 -12.00 2.20
C PRO A 23 -4.96 -11.97 0.72
N PRO A 24 -5.08 -13.07 -0.04
CA PRO A 24 -4.46 -13.21 -1.37
C PRO A 24 -4.80 -12.10 -2.37
N ALA A 25 -6.05 -11.63 -2.39
CA ALA A 25 -6.47 -10.54 -3.28
C ALA A 25 -5.81 -9.20 -2.93
N ILE A 26 -5.63 -8.91 -1.64
CA ILE A 26 -4.98 -7.69 -1.15
C ILE A 26 -3.47 -7.78 -1.37
N ALA A 27 -2.87 -8.95 -1.12
CA ALA A 27 -1.45 -9.19 -1.38
C ALA A 27 -1.11 -9.02 -2.86
N ARG A 28 -1.97 -9.50 -3.78
CA ARG A 28 -1.81 -9.29 -5.22
C ARG A 28 -1.85 -7.79 -5.58
N ALA A 29 -2.83 -7.05 -5.06
CA ALA A 29 -2.91 -5.60 -5.29
C ALA A 29 -1.67 -4.86 -4.75
N ALA A 30 -1.18 -5.21 -3.56
CA ALA A 30 0.06 -4.64 -3.04
C ALA A 30 1.26 -4.95 -3.93
N LYS A 31 1.37 -6.19 -4.45
CA LYS A 31 2.41 -6.55 -5.44
C LYS A 31 2.29 -5.73 -6.72
N GLU A 32 1.09 -5.45 -7.20
CA GLU A 32 0.87 -4.56 -8.36
C GLU A 32 1.33 -3.11 -8.07
N ALA A 33 1.11 -2.61 -6.85
CA ALA A 33 1.61 -1.29 -6.45
C ALA A 33 3.15 -1.23 -6.49
N TYR A 34 3.83 -2.16 -5.82
CA TYR A 34 5.29 -2.25 -5.82
C TYR A 34 5.87 -2.46 -7.23
N SER A 35 5.29 -3.38 -8.00
CA SER A 35 5.71 -3.67 -9.38
C SER A 35 5.59 -2.43 -10.26
N SER A 36 4.50 -1.68 -10.13
CA SER A 36 4.30 -0.43 -10.88
C SER A 36 5.37 0.60 -10.55
N ARG A 37 5.65 0.82 -9.26
CA ARG A 37 6.72 1.74 -8.85
C ARG A 37 8.07 1.32 -9.41
N SER A 38 8.39 0.02 -9.37
CA SER A 38 9.71 -0.51 -9.76
C SER A 38 10.08 -0.23 -11.22
N VAL A 39 9.08 0.02 -12.07
CA VAL A 39 9.26 0.35 -13.50
C VAL A 39 8.91 1.80 -13.82
N GLY A 40 8.76 2.66 -12.81
CA GLY A 40 8.51 4.10 -12.96
C GLY A 40 7.04 4.50 -13.13
N ASN A 41 6.07 3.60 -12.95
CA ASN A 41 4.65 3.90 -13.05
C ASN A 41 4.08 4.46 -11.72
N GLN A 42 4.52 5.66 -11.34
CA GLN A 42 4.28 6.23 -10.01
C GLN A 42 2.79 6.44 -9.68
N MET A 43 2.04 7.03 -10.62
CA MET A 43 0.59 7.23 -10.45
C MET A 43 -0.18 5.92 -10.28
N ALA A 44 0.17 4.89 -11.05
CA ALA A 44 -0.44 3.57 -10.92
C ALA A 44 -0.09 2.93 -9.57
N ALA A 45 1.15 3.09 -9.10
CA ALA A 45 1.58 2.60 -7.79
C ALA A 45 0.75 3.23 -6.66
N VAL A 46 0.55 4.55 -6.67
CA VAL A 46 -0.23 5.25 -5.66
C VAL A 46 -1.73 4.90 -5.71
N LEU A 47 -2.34 4.82 -6.91
CA LEU A 47 -3.73 4.38 -7.04
C LEU A 47 -3.94 2.97 -6.48
N MET A 48 -2.98 2.09 -6.72
CA MET A 48 -3.03 0.73 -6.21
C MET A 48 -2.80 0.69 -4.69
N ALA A 49 -1.90 1.51 -4.15
CA ALA A 49 -1.74 1.67 -2.71
C ALA A 49 -3.04 2.13 -2.02
N ARG A 50 -3.74 3.12 -2.60
CA ARG A 50 -5.07 3.55 -2.15
C ARG A 50 -6.08 2.40 -2.17
N THR A 51 -6.07 1.59 -3.23
CA THR A 51 -6.94 0.42 -3.37
C THR A 51 -6.68 -0.62 -2.29
N VAL A 52 -5.41 -0.87 -1.96
CA VAL A 52 -4.99 -1.79 -0.90
C VAL A 52 -5.49 -1.34 0.47
N VAL A 53 -5.35 -0.06 0.83
CA VAL A 53 -5.84 0.47 2.11
C VAL A 53 -7.36 0.35 2.21
N GLU A 54 -8.09 0.66 1.13
CA GLU A 54 -9.54 0.49 1.08
C GLU A 54 -9.95 -0.99 1.22
N ALA A 55 -9.29 -1.89 0.50
CA ALA A 55 -9.58 -3.32 0.57
C ALA A 55 -9.25 -3.91 1.95
N THR A 56 -8.22 -3.38 2.62
CA THR A 56 -7.84 -3.76 3.98
C THR A 56 -8.93 -3.46 4.99
N ALA A 57 -9.51 -2.26 4.94
CA ALA A 57 -10.66 -1.91 5.78
C ALA A 57 -11.87 -2.81 5.50
N LYS A 58 -12.21 -3.03 4.22
CA LYS A 58 -13.31 -3.91 3.82
C LYS A 58 -13.13 -5.34 4.32
N ALA A 59 -11.92 -5.88 4.25
CA ALA A 59 -11.60 -7.22 4.74
C ALA A 59 -11.75 -7.38 6.26
N LYS A 60 -11.80 -6.27 7.01
CA LYS A 60 -12.09 -6.24 8.45
C LYS A 60 -13.54 -5.88 8.76
N GLY A 61 -14.42 -5.86 7.76
CA GLY A 61 -15.83 -5.52 7.92
C GLY A 61 -16.10 -4.03 8.13
N ILE A 62 -15.11 -3.17 7.86
CA ILE A 62 -15.29 -1.72 7.96
C ILE A 62 -15.82 -1.20 6.65
N GLU A 63 -17.05 -0.72 6.71
CA GLU A 63 -17.76 -0.12 5.59
C GLU A 63 -17.73 1.41 5.66
N GLY A 64 -17.99 2.07 4.53
CA GLY A 64 -17.97 3.52 4.45
C GLY A 64 -17.85 3.99 3.01
N LYS A 65 -18.56 5.06 2.68
CA LYS A 65 -18.59 5.60 1.30
C LYS A 65 -17.24 6.18 0.87
N THR A 66 -16.46 6.72 1.81
CA THR A 66 -15.18 7.38 1.54
C THR A 66 -14.03 6.60 2.16
N LEU A 67 -12.83 6.74 1.61
CA LEU A 67 -11.62 6.16 2.21
C LEU A 67 -11.33 6.78 3.58
N ALA A 68 -11.66 8.06 3.80
CA ALA A 68 -11.53 8.70 5.10
C ALA A 68 -12.36 7.99 6.18
N ALA A 69 -13.63 7.67 5.88
CA ALA A 69 -14.50 6.93 6.79
C ALA A 69 -13.94 5.54 7.10
N LYS A 70 -13.37 4.86 6.10
CA LYS A 70 -12.75 3.54 6.28
C LYS A 70 -11.50 3.58 7.16
N ILE A 71 -10.63 4.57 6.97
CA ILE A 71 -9.43 4.77 7.81
C ILE A 71 -9.84 5.07 9.26
N ASN A 72 -10.80 5.97 9.46
CA ASN A 72 -11.30 6.28 10.79
C ASN A 72 -11.96 5.08 11.45
N GLY A 73 -12.72 4.28 10.69
CA GLY A 73 -13.30 3.03 11.19
C GLY A 73 -12.23 2.01 11.61
N MET A 74 -11.10 1.91 10.89
CA MET A 74 -9.99 1.04 11.30
C MET A 74 -9.36 1.51 12.61
N ARG A 75 -9.22 2.83 12.79
CA ARG A 75 -8.74 3.42 14.05
C ARG A 75 -9.71 3.17 15.20
N GLU A 76 -11.00 3.42 14.98
CA GLU A 76 -12.05 3.24 16.00
C GLU A 76 -12.23 1.78 16.42
N ALA A 77 -11.89 0.84 15.53
CA ALA A 77 -11.88 -0.59 15.82
C ALA A 77 -10.55 -1.09 16.41
N ASP A 78 -9.62 -0.18 16.79
CA ASP A 78 -8.28 -0.49 17.30
C ASP A 78 -7.45 -1.40 16.38
N LEU A 79 -7.72 -1.39 15.07
CA LEU A 79 -6.97 -2.18 14.09
C LEU A 79 -5.69 -1.48 13.65
N ILE A 80 -5.68 -0.16 13.71
CA ILE A 80 -4.51 0.68 13.48
C ILE A 80 -4.38 1.73 14.59
N ARG A 81 -3.15 2.09 14.93
CA ARG A 81 -2.87 3.14 15.91
C ARG A 81 -3.20 4.53 15.35
N PRO A 82 -3.44 5.54 16.22
CA PRO A 82 -3.76 6.91 15.80
C PRO A 82 -2.77 7.49 14.79
N ASP A 83 -1.46 7.36 15.04
CA ASP A 83 -0.42 7.88 14.15
C ASP A 83 -0.45 7.22 12.76
N ILE A 84 -0.75 5.92 12.69
CA ILE A 84 -0.91 5.20 11.41
C ILE A 84 -2.19 5.62 10.70
N ALA A 85 -3.26 5.94 11.43
CA ALA A 85 -4.48 6.47 10.82
C ALA A 85 -4.26 7.87 10.22
N GLU A 86 -3.50 8.73 10.90
CA GLU A 86 -3.10 10.04 10.40
C GLU A 86 -2.27 9.89 9.12
N LEU A 87 -1.25 9.04 9.13
CA LEU A 87 -0.45 8.76 7.95
C LEU A 87 -1.25 8.11 6.81
N ALA A 88 -2.19 7.20 7.11
CA ALA A 88 -3.04 6.59 6.09
C ALA A 88 -3.91 7.62 5.34
N HIS A 89 -4.17 8.79 5.93
CA HIS A 89 -4.82 9.88 5.22
C HIS A 89 -3.94 10.48 4.11
N GLU A 90 -2.61 10.39 4.18
CA GLU A 90 -1.73 10.80 3.08
C GLU A 90 -1.90 9.91 1.86
N VAL A 91 -2.06 8.59 2.05
CA VAL A 91 -2.43 7.67 0.95
C VAL A 91 -3.76 8.08 0.31
N ARG A 92 -4.72 8.51 1.14
CA ARG A 92 -5.99 9.02 0.63
C ARG A 92 -5.77 10.30 -0.16
N PHE A 93 -5.04 11.28 0.39
CA PHE A 93 -4.85 12.58 -0.24
C PHE A 93 -4.13 12.46 -1.57
N ALA A 94 -2.98 11.78 -1.59
CA ALA A 94 -2.22 11.54 -2.80
C ALA A 94 -3.09 10.90 -3.89
N GLY A 95 -3.81 9.84 -3.56
CA GLY A 95 -4.67 9.09 -4.48
C GLY A 95 -6.03 9.69 -4.83
N ASN A 96 -6.45 10.81 -4.23
CA ASN A 96 -7.85 11.25 -4.37
C ASN A 96 -8.14 11.89 -5.72
N GLU A 97 -7.37 12.90 -6.09
CA GLU A 97 -7.56 13.69 -7.32
C GLU A 97 -7.41 12.79 -8.57
N MET A 98 -6.31 12.02 -8.63
CA MET A 98 -6.08 11.06 -9.71
C MET A 98 -7.16 9.97 -9.82
N ALA A 99 -7.79 9.55 -8.71
CA ALA A 99 -8.90 8.58 -8.75
C ALA A 99 -10.19 9.19 -9.33
N HIS A 100 -10.26 10.52 -9.40
CA HIS A 100 -11.34 11.28 -10.03
C HIS A 100 -10.99 11.79 -11.44
N GLY A 101 -9.77 11.52 -11.92
CA GLY A 101 -9.31 11.87 -13.26
C GLY A 101 -8.53 13.19 -13.35
N ASP A 102 -8.32 13.86 -12.22
CA ASP A 102 -7.51 15.07 -12.14
C ASP A 102 -6.03 14.65 -12.03
N ILE A 103 -5.32 14.61 -13.17
CA ILE A 103 -3.99 13.99 -13.30
C ILE A 103 -2.91 14.97 -13.79
N ASP A 104 -3.15 16.28 -13.64
CA ASP A 104 -2.26 17.33 -14.12
C ASP A 104 -0.99 17.48 -13.27
N VAL A 105 -1.02 17.01 -12.02
CA VAL A 105 0.13 17.02 -11.11
C VAL A 105 0.88 15.70 -11.22
N PRO A 106 2.14 15.71 -11.69
CA PRO A 106 2.96 14.51 -11.75
C PRO A 106 3.35 14.06 -10.34
N ILE A 107 3.49 12.75 -10.17
CA ILE A 107 3.97 12.14 -8.92
C ILE A 107 5.38 11.69 -9.16
N ASP A 108 6.28 12.16 -8.31
CA ASP A 108 7.67 11.74 -8.41
C ASP A 108 7.90 10.38 -7.75
N GLU A 109 9.12 9.91 -7.89
CA GLU A 109 9.56 8.63 -7.36
C GLU A 109 9.53 8.57 -5.83
N THR A 110 9.93 9.65 -5.18
CA THR A 110 10.00 9.76 -3.71
C THR A 110 8.61 9.73 -3.12
N ASP A 111 7.68 10.52 -3.69
CA ASP A 111 6.29 10.56 -3.27
C ASP A 111 5.65 9.17 -3.34
N ALA A 112 5.87 8.44 -4.45
CA ALA A 112 5.34 7.09 -4.60
C ALA A 112 5.93 6.12 -3.56
N GLU A 113 7.23 6.19 -3.29
CA GLU A 113 7.88 5.35 -2.26
C GLU A 113 7.32 5.60 -0.87
N GLU A 114 7.14 6.87 -0.48
CA GLU A 114 6.56 7.25 0.79
C GLU A 114 5.14 6.69 0.92
N ILE A 115 4.29 6.88 -0.10
CA ILE A 115 2.91 6.34 -0.08
C ILE A 115 2.89 4.81 0.00
N LEU A 116 3.80 4.12 -0.69
CA LEU A 116 3.93 2.66 -0.62
C LEU A 116 4.39 2.18 0.77
N ALA A 117 5.26 2.95 1.45
CA ALA A 117 5.65 2.67 2.83
C ALA A 117 4.44 2.83 3.78
N LEU A 118 3.62 3.86 3.60
CA LEU A 118 2.41 4.06 4.41
C LEU A 118 1.37 2.94 4.20
N MET A 119 1.18 2.49 2.96
CA MET A 119 0.39 1.28 2.67
C MET A 119 0.93 0.05 3.42
N ALA A 120 2.26 -0.13 3.45
CA ALA A 120 2.90 -1.24 4.13
C ALA A 120 2.66 -1.22 5.65
N GLU A 121 2.71 -0.04 6.28
CA GLU A 121 2.40 0.12 7.72
C GLU A 121 0.96 -0.29 8.04
N VAL A 122 -0.01 0.09 7.19
CA VAL A 122 -1.41 -0.35 7.35
C VAL A 122 -1.53 -1.88 7.26
N LEU A 123 -0.89 -2.51 6.28
CA LEU A 123 -0.90 -3.99 6.15
C LEU A 123 -0.20 -4.66 7.34
N SER A 124 0.87 -4.05 7.84
CA SER A 124 1.64 -4.52 8.98
C SER A 124 0.77 -4.57 10.23
N GLU A 125 0.07 -3.49 10.59
CA GLU A 125 -0.76 -3.45 11.79
C GLU A 125 -2.00 -4.34 11.66
N VAL A 126 -2.67 -4.31 10.52
CA VAL A 126 -3.98 -4.96 10.35
C VAL A 126 -3.87 -6.48 10.17
N PHE A 127 -2.75 -6.97 9.61
CA PHE A 127 -2.58 -8.39 9.27
C PHE A 127 -1.27 -9.00 9.79
N GLN A 128 -0.13 -8.44 9.42
CA GLN A 128 1.16 -9.13 9.58
C GLN A 128 1.63 -9.17 11.03
N GLY A 129 1.44 -8.09 11.78
CA GLY A 129 1.70 -7.99 13.22
C GLY A 129 0.89 -9.04 14.01
N PRO A 130 -0.45 -9.07 13.87
CA PRO A 130 -1.28 -10.11 14.47
C PRO A 130 -0.84 -11.53 14.13
N ALA A 131 -0.52 -11.81 12.86
CA ALA A 131 -0.05 -13.13 12.42
C ALA A 131 1.28 -13.52 13.07
N ARG A 132 2.23 -12.57 13.17
CA ARG A 132 3.52 -12.77 13.84
C ARG A 132 3.34 -13.09 15.32
N VAL A 133 2.48 -12.34 16.01
CA VAL A 133 2.15 -12.58 17.42
C VAL A 133 1.52 -13.96 17.62
N ALA A 134 0.58 -14.36 16.76
CA ALA A 134 -0.06 -15.67 16.82
C ALA A 134 0.95 -16.82 16.69
N ARG A 135 1.89 -16.73 15.74
CA ARG A 135 2.97 -17.72 15.58
C ARG A 135 3.87 -17.81 16.82
N VAL A 136 4.21 -16.69 17.45
CA VAL A 136 5.01 -16.68 18.68
C VAL A 136 4.26 -17.34 19.84
N LYS A 137 2.96 -17.04 19.99
CA LYS A 137 2.12 -17.67 21.02
C LYS A 137 2.03 -19.19 20.85
N ALA A 138 1.78 -19.66 19.63
CA ALA A 138 1.71 -21.08 19.31
C ALA A 138 3.03 -21.81 19.66
N LYS A 139 4.18 -21.25 19.29
CA LYS A 139 5.51 -21.82 19.61
C LYS A 139 5.79 -21.90 21.11
N ARG A 140 5.22 -20.99 21.92
CA ARG A 140 5.38 -21.01 23.38
C ARG A 140 4.47 -22.03 24.07
N GLN A 141 3.30 -22.30 23.50
CA GLN A 141 2.36 -23.29 24.05
C GLN A 141 2.76 -24.74 23.71
N SER A 142 3.55 -24.94 22.65
CA SER A 142 4.09 -26.25 22.26
C SER A 142 5.43 -26.59 22.92
N ARG A 143 5.88 -25.78 23.90
CA ARG A 143 7.07 -26.01 24.72
C ARG A 143 6.65 -26.51 26.09
#